data_AF-A0A5Q2MJU0-F1
#
_entry.id   AF-A0A5Q2MJU0-F1
#
_cell.length_a   1.000
_cell.length_b   1.000
_cell.length_c   1.000
_cell.angle_alpha   90.00
_cell.angle_beta   90.00
_cell.angle_gamma   90.00
#
_symmetry.space_group_name_H-M   'P 1'
#
loop_
_entity.id
_entity.type
_entity.pdbx_description
1 polymer ?
#
loop_
_entity_poly.entity_id
_entity_poly.type
_entity_poly.pdbx_seq_one_letter_code
_entity_poly.pdbx_strand_id
1 'polypeptide(L)'
;MIRQLGPDDWAVWRALRGRSLSEDRAAFSASTTMWTGDDDTEERWRGRVADGPCFIAYEDEQPVGMVAGQLAGETASLTSMWVAPEVRGRGVGAELVSAVVRWAAGRELSLRVIDGNTAAVSTYEAAGFVLQDGVDDEGCRRMVRPTLPHRLVQPPAASATVAWLRRARRVGLRGVLADLNRSGRHVDVPAEAAAYGMAWQRTDEDTQRWFPQGITTSADAYGPEPSGGTYEGHDVVLASWYGHGRIGRRLGARISVIDWHDDEPPRYRHVLLVEPRRLGPLHRLRRVRVHAGGIVWYGDHLFVAGSSAGLRVFRLDDVVRVRNRLRTGGYRYVLPQRTVYAAEHDGDAGPMTYSFLSLDRGGVGDDHLVAGEYGRKGGSHRLISYAIDGDTGLLRSDGSGRAQPTEMHERQVARMQGAVVADGRWVLTSSNGEGLPGDLWIGRPGRFTRHRGVLPTGPEDITWLPQRRQLWSLTEWPGRRWVYAIEADRWFALRR
;
A
#
# COMPACT_ATOMS: atom_id res chain seq x y z
N MET A 1 14.23 15.67 -4.56
CA MET A 1 12.90 15.30 -5.11
C MET A 1 13.12 14.51 -6.40
N ILE A 2 12.40 13.41 -6.63
CA ILE A 2 12.40 12.73 -7.94
C ILE A 2 11.15 13.17 -8.72
N ARG A 3 11.28 13.37 -10.03
CA ARG A 3 10.16 13.73 -10.93
C ARG A 3 10.22 12.90 -12.21
N GLN A 4 9.08 12.42 -12.67
CA GLN A 4 8.94 11.84 -14.02
C GLN A 4 8.78 12.96 -15.05
N LEU A 5 9.51 12.85 -16.16
CA LEU A 5 9.46 13.80 -17.27
C LEU A 5 8.35 13.44 -18.26
N GLY A 6 7.71 14.46 -18.84
CA GLY A 6 6.90 14.35 -20.04
C GLY A 6 7.68 14.80 -21.29
N PRO A 7 7.19 14.56 -22.51
CA PRO A 7 7.90 14.91 -23.74
C PRO A 7 8.33 16.39 -23.83
N ASP A 8 7.60 17.32 -23.21
CA ASP A 8 7.95 18.74 -23.18
C ASP A 8 9.18 19.05 -22.30
N ASP A 9 9.58 18.15 -21.40
CA ASP A 9 10.77 18.28 -20.57
C ASP A 9 12.08 17.85 -21.28
N TRP A 10 12.03 17.59 -22.59
CA TRP A 10 13.15 17.04 -23.37
C TRP A 10 14.47 17.81 -23.19
N ALA A 11 14.39 19.14 -23.05
CA ALA A 11 15.57 19.99 -22.89
C ALA A 11 16.32 19.72 -21.58
N VAL A 12 15.59 19.40 -20.49
CA VAL A 12 16.18 19.03 -19.20
C VAL A 12 16.93 17.70 -19.33
N TRP A 13 16.30 16.71 -19.98
CA TRP A 13 16.92 15.40 -20.21
C TRP A 13 18.18 15.51 -21.07
N ARG A 14 18.13 16.27 -22.18
CA ARG A 14 19.27 16.53 -23.06
C ARG A 14 20.42 17.19 -22.31
N ALA A 15 20.15 18.24 -21.54
CA ALA A 15 21.18 18.96 -20.79
C ALA A 15 21.89 18.05 -19.77
N LEU A 16 21.13 17.27 -18.99
CA LEU A 16 21.69 16.39 -17.97
C LEU A 16 22.43 15.19 -18.59
N ARG A 17 21.92 14.65 -19.71
CA ARG A 17 22.65 13.64 -20.49
C ARG A 17 23.97 14.21 -21.00
N GLY A 18 23.95 15.46 -21.46
CA GLY A 18 25.11 16.29 -21.78
C GLY A 18 26.19 16.23 -20.73
N ARG A 19 25.82 16.68 -19.54
CA ARG A 19 26.67 16.72 -18.35
C ARG A 19 27.20 15.34 -17.94
N SER A 20 26.34 14.31 -17.95
CA SER A 20 26.72 12.95 -17.55
C SER A 20 27.86 12.39 -18.41
N LEU A 21 27.82 12.68 -19.71
CA LEU A 21 28.81 12.18 -20.67
C LEU A 21 30.11 13.00 -20.66
N SER A 22 30.05 14.29 -20.28
CA SER A 22 31.26 15.10 -20.11
C SER A 22 31.99 14.79 -18.80
N GLU A 23 31.27 14.58 -17.71
CA GLU A 23 31.87 14.39 -16.37
C GLU A 23 32.25 12.94 -16.09
N ASP A 24 31.48 11.96 -16.56
CA ASP A 24 31.68 10.53 -16.25
C ASP A 24 31.56 9.63 -17.49
N ARG A 25 32.25 9.98 -18.58
CA ARG A 25 32.22 9.18 -19.83
C ARG A 25 32.48 7.69 -19.61
N ALA A 26 33.40 7.35 -18.69
CA ALA A 26 33.76 5.98 -18.36
C ALA A 26 32.64 5.17 -17.67
N ALA A 27 31.58 5.82 -17.18
CA ALA A 27 30.43 5.15 -16.57
C ALA A 27 29.41 4.64 -17.59
N PHE A 28 29.57 4.97 -18.88
CA PHE A 28 28.65 4.59 -19.95
C PHE A 28 29.35 3.76 -21.02
N SER A 29 28.61 2.82 -21.61
CA SER A 29 29.07 2.07 -22.77
C SER A 29 29.00 2.90 -24.06
N ALA A 30 29.76 2.48 -25.08
CA ALA A 30 29.84 3.19 -26.36
C ALA A 30 28.47 3.33 -27.05
N SER A 31 27.65 2.28 -27.08
CA SER A 31 26.27 2.33 -27.62
C SER A 31 25.32 3.25 -26.86
N THR A 32 25.67 3.66 -25.64
CA THR A 32 24.88 4.63 -24.86
C THR A 32 25.33 6.07 -25.12
N THR A 33 26.33 6.30 -25.98
CA THR A 33 26.93 7.63 -26.19
C THR A 33 26.03 8.51 -27.08
N MET A 34 25.83 9.74 -26.59
CA MET A 34 25.23 10.94 -27.19
C MET A 34 24.68 10.89 -28.63
N TRP A 35 23.43 11.31 -28.77
CA TRP A 35 22.89 11.83 -30.03
C TRP A 35 23.55 13.17 -30.32
N THR A 36 24.46 13.18 -31.29
CA THR A 36 25.29 14.34 -31.67
C THR A 36 25.22 14.55 -33.17
N GLY A 37 25.59 15.74 -33.63
CA GLY A 37 25.48 16.10 -35.05
C GLY A 37 24.02 16.12 -35.50
N ASP A 38 23.73 15.50 -36.64
CA ASP A 38 22.38 15.50 -37.26
C ASP A 38 21.32 14.79 -36.40
N ASP A 39 21.73 13.97 -35.43
CA ASP A 39 20.85 13.25 -34.51
C ASP A 39 20.41 14.09 -33.30
N ASP A 40 21.00 15.26 -33.07
CA ASP A 40 20.71 16.12 -31.92
C ASP A 40 19.52 17.05 -32.17
N THR A 41 18.35 16.46 -32.42
CA THR A 41 17.10 17.17 -32.73
C THR A 41 16.09 17.13 -31.59
N GLU A 42 15.29 18.18 -31.47
CA GLU A 42 14.19 18.25 -30.49
C GLU A 42 13.25 17.05 -30.64
N GLU A 43 12.88 16.69 -31.86
CA GLU A 43 11.97 15.58 -32.16
C GLU A 43 12.48 14.26 -31.58
N ARG A 44 13.79 14.00 -31.69
CA ARG A 44 14.39 12.76 -31.18
C ARG A 44 14.43 12.75 -29.66
N TRP A 45 14.78 13.87 -29.02
CA TRP A 45 14.76 13.98 -27.55
C TRP A 45 13.35 13.86 -26.97
N ARG A 46 12.35 14.45 -27.62
CA ARG A 46 10.93 14.23 -27.29
C ARG A 46 10.55 12.77 -27.44
N GLY A 47 10.95 12.13 -28.54
CA GLY A 47 10.78 10.70 -28.77
C GLY A 47 11.39 9.85 -27.65
N ARG A 48 12.59 10.18 -27.18
CA ARG A 48 13.25 9.48 -26.06
C ARG A 48 12.45 9.48 -24.78
N VAL A 49 11.91 10.65 -24.45
CA VAL A 49 11.14 10.86 -23.22
C VAL A 49 9.75 10.24 -23.34
N ALA A 50 9.22 10.11 -24.57
CA ALA A 50 7.97 9.43 -24.85
C ALA A 50 8.08 7.88 -24.89
N ASP A 51 9.25 7.33 -25.22
CA ASP A 51 9.50 5.88 -25.38
C ASP A 51 9.39 5.07 -24.06
N GLY A 52 9.57 5.73 -22.92
CA GLY A 52 9.50 5.11 -21.60
C GLY A 52 9.73 6.14 -20.51
N PRO A 53 9.49 5.78 -19.23
CA PRO A 53 9.62 6.76 -18.16
C PRO A 53 11.06 7.23 -18.03
N CYS A 54 11.21 8.55 -17.97
CA CYS A 54 12.46 9.23 -17.67
C CYS A 54 12.29 9.95 -16.34
N PHE A 55 13.15 9.66 -15.37
CA PHE A 55 13.11 10.28 -14.04
C PHE A 55 14.34 11.16 -13.82
N ILE A 56 14.12 12.32 -13.21
CA ILE A 56 15.16 13.27 -12.80
C ILE A 56 15.13 13.44 -11.29
N ALA A 57 16.31 13.46 -10.68
CA ALA A 57 16.50 13.90 -9.31
C ALA A 57 16.83 15.39 -9.27
N TYR A 58 16.16 16.12 -8.39
CA TYR A 58 16.37 17.54 -8.13
C TYR A 58 16.86 17.77 -6.70
N GLU A 59 17.90 18.60 -6.53
CA GLU A 59 18.36 19.21 -5.27
C GLU A 59 18.30 20.73 -5.46
N ASP A 60 17.56 21.45 -4.61
CA ASP A 60 17.36 22.91 -4.71
C ASP A 60 17.01 23.39 -6.14
N GLU A 61 16.03 22.71 -6.77
CA GLU A 61 15.56 22.92 -8.16
C GLU A 61 16.59 22.60 -9.27
N GLN A 62 17.81 22.19 -8.92
CA GLN A 62 18.82 21.79 -9.89
C GLN A 62 18.73 20.29 -10.22
N PRO A 63 18.70 19.90 -11.50
CA PRO A 63 18.83 18.50 -11.91
C PRO A 63 20.20 17.93 -11.53
N VAL A 64 20.21 16.91 -10.66
CA VAL A 64 21.42 16.29 -10.12
C VAL A 64 21.51 14.78 -10.39
N GLY A 65 20.53 14.19 -11.08
CA GLY A 65 20.58 12.78 -11.46
C GLY A 65 19.48 12.40 -12.43
N MET A 66 19.70 11.31 -13.17
CA MET A 66 18.77 10.79 -14.16
C MET A 66 18.76 9.27 -14.20
N VAL A 67 17.62 8.72 -14.60
CA VAL A 67 17.48 7.32 -14.98
C VAL A 67 16.30 7.17 -15.94
N ALA A 68 16.32 6.14 -16.77
CA ALA A 68 15.16 5.78 -17.59
C ALA A 68 14.81 4.30 -17.48
N GLY A 69 13.53 4.02 -17.65
CA GLY A 69 13.01 2.69 -17.92
C GLY A 69 12.70 2.51 -19.40
N GLN A 70 12.86 1.29 -19.91
CA GLN A 70 12.38 0.88 -21.23
C GLN A 70 11.67 -0.47 -21.11
N LEU A 71 10.64 -0.67 -21.95
CA LEU A 71 9.87 -1.92 -21.97
C LEU A 71 10.14 -2.66 -23.28
N ALA A 72 10.49 -3.94 -23.17
CA ALA A 72 10.69 -4.83 -24.31
C ALA A 72 9.84 -6.09 -24.12
N GLY A 73 8.60 -6.05 -24.63
CA GLY A 73 7.61 -7.10 -24.41
C GLY A 73 7.22 -7.19 -22.93
N GLU A 74 7.55 -8.31 -22.29
CA GLU A 74 7.23 -8.53 -20.87
C GLU A 74 8.36 -8.13 -19.91
N THR A 75 9.55 -7.85 -20.41
CA THR A 75 10.72 -7.46 -19.60
C THR A 75 10.95 -5.96 -19.64
N ALA A 76 11.51 -5.43 -18.57
CA ALA A 76 11.91 -4.04 -18.46
C ALA A 76 13.44 -3.91 -18.38
N SER A 77 13.96 -2.77 -18.81
CA SER A 77 15.35 -2.40 -18.60
C SER A 77 15.51 -1.03 -17.96
N LEU A 78 16.51 -0.91 -17.08
CA LEU A 78 16.96 0.35 -16.50
C LEU A 78 18.19 0.82 -17.28
N THR A 79 18.13 2.03 -17.81
CA THR A 79 19.18 2.63 -18.65
C THR A 79 19.46 4.07 -18.23
N SER A 80 20.54 4.64 -18.78
CA SER A 80 20.86 6.07 -18.62
C SER A 80 20.97 6.54 -17.16
N MET A 81 21.40 5.65 -16.26
CA MET A 81 21.56 5.94 -14.84
C MET A 81 22.76 6.85 -14.60
N TRP A 82 22.55 7.96 -13.90
CA TRP A 82 23.62 8.87 -13.50
C TRP A 82 23.23 9.70 -12.27
N VAL A 83 24.22 10.01 -11.44
CA VAL A 83 24.10 10.93 -10.31
C VAL A 83 25.33 11.84 -10.32
N ALA A 84 25.09 13.14 -10.22
CA ALA A 84 26.12 14.16 -10.21
C ALA A 84 27.14 13.89 -9.08
N PRO A 85 28.46 13.99 -9.35
CA PRO A 85 29.50 13.65 -8.38
C PRO A 85 29.32 14.30 -7.00
N GLU A 86 28.89 15.56 -6.97
CA GLU A 86 28.71 16.36 -5.77
C GLU A 86 27.62 15.84 -4.81
N VAL A 87 26.63 15.08 -5.31
CA VAL A 87 25.51 14.54 -4.49
C VAL A 87 25.58 13.03 -4.28
N ARG A 88 26.65 12.37 -4.70
CA ARG A 88 26.85 10.92 -4.46
C ARG A 88 26.94 10.61 -2.97
N GLY A 89 26.57 9.38 -2.61
CA GLY A 89 26.54 8.93 -1.20
C GLY A 89 25.36 9.46 -0.38
N ARG A 90 24.51 10.32 -0.94
CA ARG A 90 23.32 10.88 -0.27
C ARG A 90 22.03 10.09 -0.50
N GLY A 91 22.10 8.94 -1.19
CA GLY A 91 20.94 8.09 -1.47
C GLY A 91 20.17 8.41 -2.77
N VAL A 92 20.54 9.48 -3.49
CA VAL A 92 19.88 9.88 -4.77
C VAL A 92 19.80 8.73 -5.77
N GLY A 93 20.88 7.95 -5.90
CA GLY A 93 20.91 6.80 -6.80
C GLY A 93 19.89 5.72 -6.44
N ALA A 94 19.70 5.46 -5.16
CA ALA A 94 18.72 4.48 -4.68
C ALA A 94 17.28 4.96 -4.93
N GLU A 95 17.00 6.26 -4.79
CA GLU A 95 15.68 6.83 -5.07
C GLU A 95 15.33 6.75 -6.57
N LEU A 96 16.29 7.05 -7.45
CA LEU A 96 16.13 6.91 -8.91
C LEU A 96 15.88 5.44 -9.30
N VAL A 97 16.67 4.49 -8.77
CA VAL A 97 16.46 3.06 -9.02
C VAL A 97 15.10 2.62 -8.51
N SER A 98 14.68 3.09 -7.32
CA SER A 98 13.36 2.79 -6.75
C SER A 98 12.23 3.27 -7.68
N ALA A 99 12.34 4.45 -8.28
CA ALA A 99 11.34 4.96 -9.22
C ALA A 99 11.15 4.02 -10.44
N VAL A 100 12.24 3.49 -11.00
CA VAL A 100 12.16 2.52 -12.11
C VAL A 100 11.63 1.17 -11.66
N VAL A 101 12.01 0.68 -10.47
CA VAL A 101 11.49 -0.57 -9.89
C VAL A 101 9.98 -0.49 -9.66
N ARG A 102 9.47 0.63 -9.14
CA ARG A 102 8.03 0.87 -8.96
C ARG A 102 7.30 0.87 -10.29
N TRP A 103 7.82 1.60 -11.28
CA TRP A 103 7.25 1.61 -12.63
C TRP A 103 7.24 0.23 -13.29
N ALA A 104 8.29 -0.57 -13.08
CA ALA A 104 8.37 -1.92 -13.64
C ALA A 104 7.29 -2.86 -13.06
N ALA A 105 6.63 -2.49 -11.96
CA ALA A 105 5.45 -3.14 -11.42
C ALA A 105 5.57 -4.67 -11.26
N GLY A 106 6.73 -5.13 -10.76
CA GLY A 106 6.99 -6.56 -10.52
C GLY A 106 7.40 -7.36 -11.74
N ARG A 107 7.59 -6.73 -12.91
CA ARG A 107 8.23 -7.34 -14.09
C ARG A 107 9.71 -7.65 -13.80
N GLU A 108 10.26 -8.62 -14.53
CA GLU A 108 11.72 -8.78 -14.58
C GLU A 108 12.33 -7.48 -15.10
N LEU A 109 13.29 -6.94 -14.35
CA LEU A 109 13.99 -5.70 -14.68
C LEU A 109 15.47 -6.01 -14.82
N SER A 110 16.11 -5.55 -15.89
CA SER A 110 17.54 -5.75 -16.10
C SER A 110 18.29 -4.46 -16.41
N LEU A 111 19.60 -4.48 -16.24
CA LEU A 111 20.47 -3.36 -16.57
C LEU A 111 21.84 -3.84 -17.01
N ARG A 112 22.59 -2.94 -17.64
CA ARG A 112 24.01 -3.10 -17.96
C ARG A 112 24.81 -2.13 -17.09
N VAL A 113 25.91 -2.61 -16.53
CA VAL A 113 26.82 -1.82 -15.69
C VAL A 113 28.26 -2.10 -16.13
N ILE A 114 29.09 -1.07 -16.25
CA ILE A 114 30.51 -1.22 -16.59
C ILE A 114 31.19 -2.12 -15.56
N ASP A 115 31.98 -3.09 -16.04
CA ASP A 115 32.71 -4.00 -15.15
C ASP A 115 33.66 -3.22 -14.22
N GLY A 116 33.71 -3.64 -12.95
CA GLY A 116 34.47 -2.94 -11.90
C GLY A 116 33.79 -1.70 -11.30
N ASN A 117 32.61 -1.27 -11.76
CA ASN A 117 31.85 -0.17 -11.13
C ASN A 117 31.16 -0.62 -9.83
N THR A 118 31.96 -0.86 -8.78
CA THR A 118 31.52 -1.43 -7.49
C THR A 118 30.47 -0.58 -6.77
N ALA A 119 30.54 0.75 -6.89
CA ALA A 119 29.57 1.66 -6.28
C ALA A 119 28.17 1.52 -6.91
N ALA A 120 28.09 1.42 -8.25
CA ALA A 120 26.83 1.20 -8.94
C ALA A 120 26.27 -0.21 -8.65
N VAL A 121 27.13 -1.24 -8.72
CA VAL A 121 26.75 -2.62 -8.40
C VAL A 121 26.14 -2.72 -7.01
N SER A 122 26.77 -2.14 -5.98
CA SER A 122 26.25 -2.16 -4.61
C SER A 122 24.88 -1.46 -4.49
N THR A 123 24.67 -0.38 -5.24
CA THR A 123 23.37 0.31 -5.28
C THR A 123 22.28 -0.57 -5.89
N TYR A 124 22.60 -1.27 -6.98
CA TYR A 124 21.65 -2.18 -7.64
C TYR A 124 21.39 -3.45 -6.82
N GLU A 125 22.40 -4.04 -6.18
CA GLU A 125 22.23 -5.18 -5.26
C GLU A 125 21.31 -4.83 -4.09
N ALA A 126 21.46 -3.64 -3.51
CA ALA A 126 20.56 -3.15 -2.46
C ALA A 126 19.10 -2.99 -2.94
N ALA A 127 18.88 -2.82 -4.25
CA ALA A 127 17.56 -2.77 -4.89
C ALA A 127 17.03 -4.15 -5.35
N GLY A 128 17.78 -5.23 -5.07
CA GLY A 128 17.40 -6.61 -5.38
C GLY A 128 17.87 -7.12 -6.74
N PHE A 129 18.79 -6.43 -7.41
CA PHE A 129 19.43 -6.94 -8.61
C PHE A 129 20.53 -7.95 -8.27
N VAL A 130 20.66 -8.98 -9.10
CA VAL A 130 21.70 -9.99 -9.02
C VAL A 130 22.62 -9.86 -10.23
N LEU A 131 23.92 -9.70 -9.96
CA LEU A 131 24.96 -9.65 -10.98
C LEU A 131 25.07 -10.99 -11.70
N GLN A 132 25.03 -10.96 -13.02
CA GLN A 132 25.20 -12.15 -13.85
C GLN A 132 26.67 -12.34 -14.24
N ASP A 133 27.02 -13.57 -14.58
CA ASP A 133 28.33 -13.89 -15.14
C ASP A 133 28.46 -13.40 -16.59
N GLY A 134 29.70 -13.14 -17.00
CA GLY A 134 30.03 -12.66 -18.35
C GLY A 134 30.13 -11.14 -18.45
N VAL A 135 30.96 -10.71 -19.40
CA VAL A 135 31.17 -9.32 -19.80
C VAL A 135 30.87 -9.25 -21.29
N ASP A 136 30.04 -8.31 -21.72
CA ASP A 136 29.72 -8.11 -23.13
C ASP A 136 30.83 -7.34 -23.87
N ASP A 137 30.70 -7.23 -25.19
CA ASP A 137 31.69 -6.62 -26.07
C ASP A 137 31.96 -5.13 -25.78
N GLU A 138 31.13 -4.48 -24.96
CA GLU A 138 31.33 -3.10 -24.52
C GLU A 138 31.84 -3.00 -23.07
N GLY A 139 32.31 -4.11 -22.49
CA GLY A 139 32.86 -4.13 -21.14
C GLY A 139 31.80 -4.04 -20.04
N CYS A 140 30.53 -4.29 -20.34
CA CYS A 140 29.45 -4.26 -19.36
C CYS A 140 29.09 -5.66 -18.85
N ARG A 141 28.70 -5.73 -17.59
CA ARG A 141 28.03 -6.89 -16.98
C ARG A 141 26.54 -6.64 -16.91
N ARG A 142 25.74 -7.72 -17.04
CA ARG A 142 24.29 -7.67 -16.86
C ARG A 142 23.94 -7.85 -15.39
N MET A 143 22.98 -7.09 -14.89
CA MET A 143 22.31 -7.37 -13.61
C MET A 143 20.82 -7.55 -13.83
N VAL A 144 20.21 -8.46 -13.06
CA VAL A 144 18.79 -8.82 -13.21
C VAL A 144 18.12 -8.77 -11.85
N ARG A 145 16.99 -8.07 -11.79
CA ARG A 145 16.05 -8.13 -10.69
C ARG A 145 14.93 -9.10 -11.08
N PRO A 146 14.89 -10.31 -10.50
CA PRO A 146 13.92 -11.32 -10.87
C PRO A 146 12.52 -10.92 -10.40
N THR A 147 11.51 -11.57 -10.98
CA THR A 147 10.16 -11.55 -10.41
C THR A 147 10.15 -12.25 -9.06
N LEU A 148 9.28 -11.79 -8.16
CA LEU A 148 9.14 -12.37 -6.83
C LEU A 148 8.23 -13.60 -6.87
N PRO A 149 8.40 -14.57 -5.95
CA PRO A 149 7.72 -15.85 -6.03
C PRO A 149 6.25 -15.81 -5.60
N HIS A 150 5.78 -14.70 -5.03
CA HIS A 150 4.40 -14.51 -4.59
C HIS A 150 3.62 -13.69 -5.62
N ARG A 151 2.33 -13.96 -5.77
CA ARG A 151 1.46 -13.18 -6.66
C ARG A 151 0.01 -13.19 -6.20
N LEU A 152 -0.74 -12.22 -6.69
CA LEU A 152 -2.17 -12.09 -6.44
C LEU A 152 -2.92 -12.22 -7.76
N VAL A 153 -3.73 -13.26 -7.89
CA VAL A 153 -4.43 -13.58 -9.15
C VAL A 153 -5.88 -13.19 -9.04
N GLN A 154 -6.34 -12.30 -9.91
CA GLN A 154 -7.74 -11.96 -10.01
C GLN A 154 -8.47 -13.03 -10.84
N PRO A 155 -9.36 -13.85 -10.24
CA PRO A 155 -10.15 -14.78 -11.01
C PRO A 155 -11.20 -14.02 -11.84
N PRO A 156 -11.82 -14.66 -12.85
CA PRO A 156 -12.91 -14.08 -13.61
C PRO A 156 -14.01 -13.51 -12.71
N ALA A 157 -14.57 -12.35 -13.10
CA ALA A 157 -15.49 -11.59 -12.27
C ALA A 157 -16.70 -12.40 -11.77
N ALA A 158 -17.07 -12.19 -10.51
CA ALA A 158 -18.18 -12.90 -9.87
C ALA A 158 -19.55 -12.46 -10.42
N SER A 159 -20.02 -13.13 -11.47
CA SER A 159 -21.31 -12.84 -12.15
C SER A 159 -22.52 -12.80 -11.19
N ALA A 160 -22.50 -13.57 -10.10
CA ALA A 160 -23.56 -13.61 -9.10
C ALA A 160 -23.74 -12.28 -8.34
N THR A 161 -22.66 -11.56 -8.01
CA THR A 161 -22.76 -10.27 -7.33
C THR A 161 -23.41 -9.23 -8.24
N VAL A 162 -22.97 -9.16 -9.50
CA VAL A 162 -23.53 -8.23 -10.50
C VAL A 162 -25.02 -8.50 -10.71
N ALA A 163 -25.40 -9.76 -10.89
CA ALA A 163 -26.80 -10.15 -11.08
C ALA A 163 -27.68 -9.82 -9.86
N TRP A 164 -27.14 -9.98 -8.65
CA TRP A 164 -27.84 -9.63 -7.42
C TRP A 164 -28.06 -8.12 -7.29
N LEU A 165 -27.00 -7.33 -7.53
CA LEU A 165 -27.03 -5.87 -7.41
C LEU A 165 -28.07 -5.21 -8.32
N ARG A 166 -28.35 -5.77 -9.52
CA ARG A 166 -29.41 -5.27 -10.42
C ARG A 166 -30.80 -5.19 -9.80
N ARG A 167 -31.06 -5.97 -8.74
CA ARG A 167 -32.36 -6.00 -8.04
C ARG A 167 -32.28 -5.43 -6.61
N ALA A 168 -31.08 -5.05 -6.17
CA ALA A 168 -30.85 -4.58 -4.81
C ALA A 168 -31.02 -3.07 -4.71
N ARG A 169 -31.49 -2.58 -3.56
CA ARG A 169 -31.50 -1.14 -3.27
C ARG A 169 -30.11 -0.71 -2.82
N ARG A 170 -29.26 -0.32 -3.77
CA ARG A 170 -27.99 0.35 -3.50
C ARG A 170 -28.23 1.74 -2.92
N VAL A 171 -27.47 2.07 -1.89
CA VAL A 171 -27.50 3.38 -1.21
C VAL A 171 -26.11 3.99 -1.05
N GLY A 172 -25.05 3.22 -1.34
CA GLY A 172 -23.67 3.64 -1.18
C GLY A 172 -23.27 3.95 0.27
N LEU A 173 -22.03 4.42 0.44
CA LEU A 173 -21.51 4.84 1.74
C LEU A 173 -22.29 6.04 2.29
N ARG A 174 -22.63 7.00 1.42
CA ARG A 174 -23.53 8.13 1.73
C ARG A 174 -24.80 7.70 2.46
N GLY A 175 -25.47 6.66 1.98
CA GLY A 175 -26.69 6.17 2.61
C GLY A 175 -26.49 5.57 4.01
N VAL A 176 -25.27 5.15 4.35
CA VAL A 176 -24.90 4.72 5.70
C VAL A 176 -24.64 5.93 6.60
N LEU A 177 -23.87 6.91 6.12
CA LEU A 177 -23.59 8.16 6.83
C LEU A 177 -24.86 8.95 7.17
N ALA A 178 -25.85 8.95 6.28
CA ALA A 178 -27.16 9.55 6.54
C ALA A 178 -28.04 8.79 7.56
N ASP A 179 -27.66 7.58 7.99
CA ASP A 179 -28.42 6.73 8.93
C ASP A 179 -27.49 6.09 9.97
N LEU A 180 -26.69 6.88 10.69
CA LEU A 180 -25.84 6.39 11.80
C LEU A 180 -26.69 6.17 13.07
N ASN A 181 -26.39 5.13 13.85
CA ASN A 181 -27.21 4.77 15.03
C ASN A 181 -26.43 4.44 16.30
N ARG A 182 -25.15 4.76 16.32
CA ARG A 182 -24.29 4.60 17.50
C ARG A 182 -23.47 5.87 17.68
N SER A 183 -23.03 6.08 18.91
CA SER A 183 -22.17 7.19 19.30
C SER A 183 -20.97 6.61 20.01
N GLY A 184 -19.78 6.95 19.53
CA GLY A 184 -18.56 6.85 20.30
C GLY A 184 -18.49 7.99 21.32
N ARG A 185 -17.36 8.06 22.02
CA ARG A 185 -17.02 9.14 22.95
C ARG A 185 -15.56 9.48 22.81
N HIS A 186 -15.24 10.77 22.69
CA HIS A 186 -13.85 11.23 22.77
C HIS A 186 -13.24 10.91 24.12
N VAL A 187 -12.00 10.42 24.09
CA VAL A 187 -11.25 10.02 25.28
C VAL A 187 -9.78 10.32 25.07
N ASP A 188 -9.10 10.62 26.18
CA ASP A 188 -7.66 10.57 26.24
C ASP A 188 -7.24 9.09 26.31
N VAL A 189 -6.64 8.61 25.22
CA VAL A 189 -6.20 7.22 25.13
C VAL A 189 -4.94 7.05 25.99
N PRO A 190 -4.89 6.06 26.90
CA PRO A 190 -3.82 5.95 27.89
C PRO A 190 -2.52 5.37 27.28
N ALA A 191 -1.85 6.16 26.45
CA ALA A 191 -0.60 5.81 25.77
C ALA A 191 0.19 7.07 25.38
N GLU A 192 1.52 7.01 25.44
CA GLU A 192 2.40 8.17 25.14
C GLU A 192 2.22 8.69 23.70
N ALA A 193 2.06 7.78 22.74
CA ALA A 193 1.96 8.12 21.32
C ALA A 193 0.57 8.60 20.89
N ALA A 194 -0.48 8.28 21.67
CA ALA A 194 -1.83 8.66 21.32
C ALA A 194 -2.03 10.15 21.61
N ALA A 195 -2.45 10.90 20.58
CA ALA A 195 -2.73 12.32 20.71
C ALA A 195 -4.16 12.54 21.24
N TYR A 196 -5.12 11.89 20.59
CA TYR A 196 -6.53 11.86 20.95
C TYR A 196 -7.17 10.62 20.32
N GLY A 197 -8.40 10.31 20.73
CA GLY A 197 -9.13 9.21 20.14
C GLY A 197 -10.58 9.12 20.61
N MET A 198 -11.24 8.05 20.20
CA MET A 198 -12.56 7.68 20.68
C MET A 198 -12.57 6.29 21.31
N ALA A 199 -13.40 6.13 22.34
CA ALA A 199 -13.90 4.84 22.77
C ALA A 199 -15.21 4.51 22.03
N TRP A 200 -15.43 3.22 21.78
CA TRP A 200 -16.67 2.73 21.17
C TRP A 200 -17.87 2.90 22.10
N GLN A 201 -19.10 2.79 21.57
CA GLN A 201 -20.27 2.63 22.43
C GLN A 201 -20.07 1.39 23.31
N ARG A 202 -20.43 1.46 24.59
CA ARG A 202 -20.19 0.40 25.59
C ARG A 202 -20.51 -1.03 25.10
N THR A 203 -21.59 -1.22 24.34
CA THR A 203 -21.95 -2.54 23.78
C THR A 203 -20.97 -3.10 22.76
N ASP A 204 -20.28 -2.24 21.99
CA ASP A 204 -19.21 -2.62 21.06
C ASP A 204 -17.83 -2.59 21.72
N GLU A 205 -17.63 -1.78 22.76
CA GLU A 205 -16.41 -1.77 23.58
C GLU A 205 -16.25 -3.08 24.36
N ASP A 206 -17.30 -3.56 25.01
CA ASP A 206 -17.24 -4.71 25.93
C ASP A 206 -17.50 -6.06 25.24
N THR A 207 -17.87 -6.06 23.96
CA THR A 207 -18.32 -7.31 23.32
C THR A 207 -17.18 -8.33 23.20
N GLN A 208 -17.46 -9.54 23.67
CA GLN A 208 -16.58 -10.71 23.53
C GLN A 208 -16.75 -11.41 22.17
N ARG A 209 -17.66 -10.92 21.30
CA ARG A 209 -18.03 -11.57 20.04
C ARG A 209 -17.40 -10.94 18.81
N TRP A 210 -17.07 -9.66 18.89
CA TRP A 210 -16.53 -8.88 17.77
C TRP A 210 -15.25 -8.20 18.21
N PHE A 211 -14.19 -8.37 17.44
CA PHE A 211 -12.89 -7.75 17.70
C PHE A 211 -12.54 -6.87 16.50
N PRO A 212 -12.24 -5.57 16.71
CA PRO A 212 -11.78 -4.69 15.64
C PRO A 212 -10.32 -5.00 15.31
N GLN A 213 -9.90 -4.78 14.07
CA GLN A 213 -8.52 -5.09 13.69
C GLN A 213 -7.93 -4.15 12.62
N GLY A 214 -8.60 -3.99 11.49
CA GLY A 214 -8.14 -3.15 10.37
C GLY A 214 -8.68 -1.72 10.44
N ILE A 215 -7.93 -0.75 9.92
CA ILE A 215 -8.30 0.67 9.87
C ILE A 215 -7.91 1.32 8.53
N THR A 216 -8.74 2.22 8.02
CA THR A 216 -8.43 3.09 6.86
C THR A 216 -9.27 4.35 6.95
N THR A 217 -8.87 5.42 6.25
CA THR A 217 -9.57 6.72 6.29
C THR A 217 -10.01 7.18 4.90
N SER A 218 -10.85 8.20 4.82
CA SER A 218 -11.17 8.86 3.54
C SER A 218 -9.97 9.53 2.88
N ALA A 219 -8.89 9.84 3.60
CA ALA A 219 -7.65 10.32 2.97
C ALA A 219 -6.95 9.23 2.17
N ASP A 220 -7.00 7.98 2.64
CA ASP A 220 -6.49 6.84 1.88
C ASP A 220 -7.19 6.72 0.52
N ALA A 221 -8.44 7.17 0.40
CA ALA A 221 -9.20 7.08 -0.83
C ALA A 221 -8.79 8.11 -1.89
N TYR A 222 -8.51 9.35 -1.46
CA TYR A 222 -8.41 10.52 -2.35
C TYR A 222 -7.02 11.16 -2.42
N GLY A 223 -6.02 10.57 -1.75
CA GLY A 223 -4.63 11.01 -1.86
C GLY A 223 -4.30 12.24 -1.01
N PRO A 224 -3.10 12.82 -1.19
CA PRO A 224 -2.52 13.78 -0.24
C PRO A 224 -2.91 15.24 -0.51
N GLU A 225 -3.79 15.53 -1.47
CA GLU A 225 -4.19 16.91 -1.75
C GLU A 225 -4.69 17.59 -0.46
N PRO A 226 -4.18 18.79 -0.11
CA PRO A 226 -4.54 19.48 1.14
C PRO A 226 -6.04 19.79 1.27
N SER A 227 -6.73 20.02 0.15
CA SER A 227 -8.19 20.20 0.10
C SER A 227 -8.96 18.89 -0.03
N GLY A 228 -8.26 17.76 -0.11
CA GLY A 228 -8.80 16.42 -0.28
C GLY A 228 -8.93 15.65 1.03
N GLY A 229 -9.26 14.37 0.90
CA GLY A 229 -9.27 13.40 2.01
C GLY A 229 -10.56 13.33 2.83
N THR A 230 -11.59 14.10 2.47
CA THR A 230 -12.96 13.91 2.98
C THR A 230 -13.81 13.16 1.96
N TYR A 231 -14.88 12.50 2.42
CA TYR A 231 -15.90 11.90 1.57
C TYR A 231 -17.20 12.68 1.71
N GLU A 232 -17.62 13.37 0.64
CA GLU A 232 -18.81 14.24 0.66
C GLU A 232 -18.79 15.26 1.83
N GLY A 233 -17.61 15.77 2.20
CA GLY A 233 -17.43 16.71 3.30
C GLY A 233 -17.32 16.08 4.69
N HIS A 234 -17.26 14.75 4.79
CA HIS A 234 -17.08 14.01 6.04
C HIS A 234 -15.66 13.47 6.18
N ASP A 235 -15.09 13.57 7.38
CA ASP A 235 -13.91 12.80 7.78
C ASP A 235 -14.36 11.38 8.15
N VAL A 236 -14.10 10.42 7.27
CA VAL A 236 -14.61 9.05 7.47
C VAL A 236 -13.49 8.13 7.87
N VAL A 237 -13.67 7.45 9.01
CA VAL A 237 -12.80 6.35 9.44
C VAL A 237 -13.56 5.04 9.27
N LEU A 238 -12.95 4.08 8.60
CA LEU A 238 -13.45 2.72 8.51
C LEU A 238 -12.64 1.81 9.41
N ALA A 239 -13.33 1.00 10.20
CA ALA A 239 -12.69 -0.03 11.03
C ALA A 239 -13.31 -1.41 10.74
N SER A 240 -12.51 -2.42 10.43
CA SER A 240 -13.00 -3.78 10.24
C SER A 240 -13.13 -4.51 11.57
N TRP A 241 -14.02 -5.50 11.60
CA TRP A 241 -14.20 -6.39 12.74
C TRP A 241 -14.41 -7.82 12.29
N TYR A 242 -13.92 -8.77 13.06
CA TYR A 242 -14.20 -10.19 12.88
C TYR A 242 -14.93 -10.81 14.07
N GLY A 243 -15.66 -11.88 13.78
CA GLY A 243 -16.30 -12.68 14.81
C GLY A 243 -15.31 -13.57 15.58
N HIS A 244 -15.16 -13.32 16.88
CA HIS A 244 -14.17 -13.99 17.74
C HIS A 244 -14.72 -15.25 18.45
N GLY A 245 -13.86 -16.25 18.65
CA GLY A 245 -14.20 -17.51 19.34
C GLY A 245 -15.09 -18.48 18.53
N ARG A 246 -15.40 -19.65 19.13
CA ARG A 246 -16.09 -20.77 18.45
C ARG A 246 -17.47 -20.41 17.91
N ILE A 247 -18.19 -19.52 18.61
CA ILE A 247 -19.51 -19.01 18.21
C ILE A 247 -19.36 -17.82 17.24
N GLY A 248 -18.36 -16.95 17.45
CA GLY A 248 -18.13 -15.77 16.60
C GLY A 248 -17.71 -16.09 15.18
N ARG A 249 -17.03 -17.23 14.93
CA ARG A 249 -16.66 -17.67 13.57
C ARG A 249 -17.84 -17.77 12.58
N ARG A 250 -19.08 -17.89 13.07
CA ARG A 250 -20.29 -17.89 12.23
C ARG A 250 -20.77 -16.49 11.85
N LEU A 251 -20.34 -15.44 12.55
CA LEU A 251 -20.76 -14.05 12.38
C LEU A 251 -20.14 -13.38 11.14
N GLY A 252 -18.94 -13.80 10.75
CA GLY A 252 -18.20 -13.27 9.61
C GLY A 252 -17.43 -12.00 9.95
N ALA A 253 -17.26 -11.14 8.95
CA ALA A 253 -16.62 -9.84 9.05
C ALA A 253 -17.62 -8.70 8.78
N ARG A 254 -17.36 -7.54 9.38
CA ARG A 254 -18.12 -6.29 9.20
C ARG A 254 -17.14 -5.11 9.18
N ILE A 255 -17.62 -3.97 8.72
CA ILE A 255 -16.95 -2.67 8.93
C ILE A 255 -17.82 -1.77 9.79
N SER A 256 -17.20 -0.91 10.58
CA SER A 256 -17.82 0.30 11.12
C SER A 256 -17.52 1.45 10.17
N VAL A 257 -18.55 2.19 9.79
CA VAL A 257 -18.41 3.49 9.14
C VAL A 257 -18.54 4.52 10.24
N ILE A 258 -17.45 5.22 10.54
CA ILE A 258 -17.36 6.26 11.56
C ILE A 258 -17.33 7.60 10.84
N ASP A 259 -18.29 8.46 11.15
CA ASP A 259 -18.26 9.88 10.81
C ASP A 259 -17.55 10.59 11.95
N TRP A 260 -16.30 10.96 11.70
CA TRP A 260 -15.42 11.60 12.67
C TRP A 260 -15.67 13.09 12.72
N HIS A 261 -15.70 13.63 13.93
CA HIS A 261 -15.77 15.06 14.21
C HIS A 261 -14.81 15.33 15.36
N ASP A 262 -14.05 16.42 15.33
CA ASP A 262 -13.10 16.72 16.42
C ASP A 262 -13.85 17.24 17.68
N ASP A 263 -14.94 17.99 17.49
CA ASP A 263 -15.67 18.64 18.58
C ASP A 263 -16.91 17.88 19.06
N GLU A 264 -17.49 17.03 18.22
CA GLU A 264 -18.72 16.27 18.53
C GLU A 264 -18.44 14.78 18.69
N PRO A 265 -19.19 14.05 19.53
CA PRO A 265 -19.03 12.61 19.66
C PRO A 265 -19.15 11.89 18.30
N PRO A 266 -18.13 11.12 17.87
CA PRO A 266 -18.15 10.47 16.57
C PRO A 266 -19.32 9.50 16.46
N ARG A 267 -20.05 9.58 15.35
CA ARG A 267 -21.21 8.71 15.11
C ARG A 267 -20.83 7.59 14.18
N TYR A 268 -21.40 6.41 14.38
CA TYR A 268 -21.04 5.28 13.54
C TYR A 268 -22.16 4.27 13.31
N ARG A 269 -21.95 3.42 12.30
CA ARG A 269 -22.79 2.26 12.04
C ARG A 269 -22.01 1.08 11.45
N HIS A 270 -22.41 -0.12 11.87
CA HIS A 270 -21.90 -1.37 11.32
C HIS A 270 -22.55 -1.77 9.99
N VAL A 271 -21.73 -2.21 9.03
CA VAL A 271 -22.11 -2.77 7.73
C VAL A 271 -21.53 -4.17 7.60
N LEU A 272 -22.38 -5.18 7.31
CA LEU A 272 -21.94 -6.56 7.22
C LEU A 272 -21.32 -6.87 5.86
N LEU A 273 -20.14 -7.50 5.83
CA LEU A 273 -19.53 -7.96 4.58
C LEU A 273 -20.18 -9.27 4.13
N VAL A 274 -20.67 -9.30 2.89
CA VAL A 274 -21.39 -10.46 2.35
C VAL A 274 -20.86 -10.88 0.99
N GLU A 275 -21.09 -12.15 0.66
CA GLU A 275 -20.83 -12.74 -0.64
C GLU A 275 -22.17 -13.26 -1.19
N PRO A 276 -22.75 -12.58 -2.20
CA PRO A 276 -23.91 -13.09 -2.91
C PRO A 276 -23.57 -14.39 -3.65
N ARG A 277 -24.33 -15.46 -3.40
CA ARG A 277 -24.24 -16.71 -4.13
C ARG A 277 -25.57 -17.01 -4.81
N ARG A 278 -25.51 -17.38 -6.09
CA ARG A 278 -26.68 -17.83 -6.84
C ARG A 278 -27.14 -19.20 -6.29
N LEU A 279 -28.44 -19.34 -6.09
CA LEU A 279 -29.11 -20.58 -5.70
C LEU A 279 -30.35 -20.71 -6.60
N GLY A 280 -30.17 -21.32 -7.78
CA GLY A 280 -31.19 -21.34 -8.83
C GLY A 280 -31.60 -19.92 -9.27
N PRO A 281 -32.89 -19.55 -9.18
CA PRO A 281 -33.36 -18.19 -9.48
C PRO A 281 -33.14 -17.17 -8.34
N LEU A 282 -32.82 -17.64 -7.14
CA LEU A 282 -32.65 -16.80 -5.95
C LEU A 282 -31.17 -16.55 -5.65
N HIS A 283 -30.91 -15.61 -4.75
CA HIS A 283 -29.58 -15.36 -4.20
C HIS A 283 -29.59 -15.58 -2.69
N ARG A 284 -28.53 -16.22 -2.19
CA ARG A 284 -28.24 -16.35 -0.76
C ARG A 284 -27.06 -15.43 -0.43
N LEU A 285 -27.22 -14.59 0.59
CA LEU A 285 -26.13 -13.79 1.14
C LEU A 285 -25.35 -14.62 2.14
N ARG A 286 -24.12 -15.00 1.78
CA ARG A 286 -23.18 -15.61 2.72
C ARG A 286 -22.42 -14.51 3.44
N ARG A 287 -22.14 -14.69 4.72
CA ARG A 287 -21.22 -13.81 5.45
C ARG A 287 -19.80 -14.07 4.96
N VAL A 288 -19.04 -13.02 4.73
CA VAL A 288 -17.60 -13.14 4.47
C VAL A 288 -16.94 -13.58 5.78
N ARG A 289 -16.22 -14.70 5.76
CA ARG A 289 -15.57 -15.28 6.94
C ARG A 289 -14.06 -15.16 6.80
N VAL A 290 -13.56 -13.99 7.15
CA VAL A 290 -12.13 -13.68 7.21
C VAL A 290 -11.86 -12.92 8.52
N HIS A 291 -10.60 -12.87 8.93
CA HIS A 291 -10.19 -12.03 10.05
C HIS A 291 -10.29 -10.53 9.71
N ALA A 292 -10.22 -10.18 8.42
CA ALA A 292 -10.26 -8.78 7.96
C ALA A 292 -9.23 -7.93 8.72
N GLY A 293 -8.06 -8.50 9.00
CA GLY A 293 -7.09 -7.92 9.92
C GLY A 293 -6.53 -6.58 9.44
N GLY A 294 -6.51 -6.36 8.12
CA GLY A 294 -6.33 -5.04 7.53
C GLY A 294 -7.30 -4.73 6.42
N ILE A 295 -7.51 -3.44 6.21
CA ILE A 295 -8.38 -2.89 5.18
C ILE A 295 -7.77 -1.63 4.58
N VAL A 296 -8.02 -1.39 3.31
CA VAL A 296 -7.58 -0.18 2.61
C VAL A 296 -8.71 0.33 1.75
N TRP A 297 -9.09 1.58 1.96
CA TRP A 297 -9.98 2.30 1.06
C TRP A 297 -9.16 3.06 0.04
N TYR A 298 -9.32 2.73 -1.25
CA TYR A 298 -8.66 3.40 -2.36
C TYR A 298 -9.68 3.72 -3.46
N GLY A 299 -9.85 5.00 -3.79
CA GLY A 299 -10.89 5.45 -4.71
C GLY A 299 -12.28 4.99 -4.26
N ASP A 300 -12.93 4.14 -5.04
CA ASP A 300 -14.24 3.54 -4.73
C ASP A 300 -14.14 2.12 -4.14
N HIS A 301 -12.93 1.56 -4.08
CA HIS A 301 -12.67 0.20 -3.66
C HIS A 301 -12.30 0.12 -2.17
N LEU A 302 -12.76 -0.94 -1.52
CA LEU A 302 -12.29 -1.37 -0.21
C LEU A 302 -11.63 -2.74 -0.35
N PHE A 303 -10.31 -2.77 -0.17
CA PHE A 303 -9.52 -3.99 -0.04
C PHE A 303 -9.61 -4.51 1.40
N VAL A 304 -9.77 -5.81 1.55
CA VAL A 304 -9.88 -6.48 2.85
C VAL A 304 -8.98 -7.70 2.87
N ALA A 305 -8.12 -7.78 3.88
CA ALA A 305 -7.21 -8.89 4.07
C ALA A 305 -7.97 -10.21 4.28
N GLY A 306 -7.66 -11.20 3.46
CA GLY A 306 -8.28 -12.52 3.44
C GLY A 306 -7.44 -13.62 4.09
N SER A 307 -6.42 -13.28 4.88
CA SER A 307 -5.44 -14.23 5.42
C SER A 307 -4.74 -14.99 4.28
N SER A 308 -4.58 -16.32 4.35
CA SER A 308 -3.92 -17.09 3.29
C SER A 308 -4.68 -17.17 1.97
N ALA A 309 -5.93 -16.68 1.91
CA ALA A 309 -6.70 -16.66 0.66
C ALA A 309 -6.36 -15.47 -0.26
N GLY A 310 -5.53 -14.53 0.19
CA GLY A 310 -5.23 -13.29 -0.53
C GLY A 310 -6.14 -12.14 -0.09
N LEU A 311 -6.70 -11.39 -1.04
CA LEU A 311 -7.50 -10.18 -0.78
C LEU A 311 -8.94 -10.33 -1.25
N ARG A 312 -9.85 -9.64 -0.57
CA ARG A 312 -11.24 -9.46 -1.01
C ARG A 312 -11.46 -7.99 -1.34
N VAL A 313 -12.18 -7.72 -2.42
CA VAL A 313 -12.42 -6.36 -2.89
C VAL A 313 -13.92 -6.09 -2.92
N PHE A 314 -14.30 -4.94 -2.37
CA PHE A 314 -15.66 -4.42 -2.31
C PHE A 314 -15.69 -3.04 -2.96
N ARG A 315 -16.87 -2.57 -3.38
CA ARG A 315 -17.07 -1.17 -3.81
C ARG A 315 -17.98 -0.47 -2.82
N LEU A 316 -17.57 0.66 -2.26
CA LEU A 316 -18.33 1.33 -1.20
C LEU A 316 -19.68 1.87 -1.70
N ASP A 317 -19.80 2.16 -3.00
CA ASP A 317 -21.08 2.54 -3.63
C ASP A 317 -22.06 1.36 -3.78
N ASP A 318 -21.56 0.12 -3.69
CA ASP A 318 -22.39 -1.09 -3.75
C ASP A 318 -23.02 -1.44 -2.38
N VAL A 319 -22.91 -0.58 -1.35
CA VAL A 319 -23.65 -0.80 -0.09
C VAL A 319 -25.15 -0.88 -0.34
N VAL A 320 -25.77 -1.94 0.17
CA VAL A 320 -27.19 -2.24 0.01
C VAL A 320 -27.95 -2.11 1.32
N ARG A 321 -29.07 -1.39 1.28
CA ARG A 321 -30.06 -1.39 2.36
C ARG A 321 -30.97 -2.61 2.25
N VAL A 322 -30.87 -3.54 3.20
CA VAL A 322 -31.70 -4.75 3.19
C VAL A 322 -33.10 -4.50 3.75
N ARG A 323 -34.12 -5.11 3.13
CA ARG A 323 -35.51 -5.05 3.60
C ARG A 323 -35.73 -5.98 4.80
N ASN A 324 -35.32 -7.24 4.68
CA ASN A 324 -35.46 -8.26 5.73
C ASN A 324 -34.12 -8.51 6.44
N ARG A 325 -34.02 -8.05 7.70
CA ARG A 325 -32.79 -8.16 8.50
C ARG A 325 -32.55 -9.54 9.11
N LEU A 326 -33.53 -10.44 9.10
CA LEU A 326 -33.34 -11.80 9.63
C LEU A 326 -32.25 -12.53 8.84
N ARG A 327 -32.22 -12.35 7.52
CA ARG A 327 -31.22 -12.97 6.63
C ARG A 327 -29.81 -12.42 6.80
N THR A 328 -29.67 -11.26 7.43
CA THR A 328 -28.38 -10.60 7.69
C THR A 328 -28.02 -10.63 9.19
N GLY A 329 -28.80 -11.33 10.03
CA GLY A 329 -28.62 -11.37 11.48
C GLY A 329 -28.69 -9.98 12.12
N GLY A 330 -29.69 -9.19 11.73
CA GLY A 330 -30.02 -7.90 12.33
C GLY A 330 -29.44 -6.68 11.59
N TYR A 331 -28.49 -6.86 10.66
CA TYR A 331 -27.85 -5.75 9.96
C TYR A 331 -28.81 -5.09 8.95
N ARG A 332 -28.88 -3.76 8.97
CA ARG A 332 -29.65 -2.97 7.99
C ARG A 332 -28.88 -2.75 6.69
N TYR A 333 -27.55 -2.73 6.75
CA TYR A 333 -26.68 -2.53 5.58
C TYR A 333 -25.76 -3.72 5.40
N VAL A 334 -25.56 -4.10 4.13
CA VAL A 334 -24.59 -5.10 3.73
C VAL A 334 -23.74 -4.56 2.59
N LEU A 335 -22.47 -4.95 2.56
CA LEU A 335 -21.53 -4.61 1.52
C LEU A 335 -21.14 -5.90 0.77
N PRO A 336 -21.60 -6.09 -0.48
CA PRO A 336 -21.33 -7.30 -1.25
C PRO A 336 -19.92 -7.30 -1.84
N GLN A 337 -19.24 -8.43 -1.75
CA GLN A 337 -17.94 -8.63 -2.38
C GLN A 337 -18.05 -8.56 -3.89
N ARG A 338 -17.19 -7.76 -4.51
CA ARG A 338 -17.12 -7.56 -5.96
C ARG A 338 -16.21 -8.57 -6.63
N THR A 339 -14.99 -8.69 -6.12
CA THR A 339 -13.96 -9.59 -6.63
C THR A 339 -13.02 -10.04 -5.51
N VAL A 340 -12.05 -10.87 -5.86
CA VAL A 340 -10.97 -11.31 -4.97
C VAL A 340 -9.65 -11.23 -5.72
N TYR A 341 -8.56 -11.21 -4.97
CA TYR A 341 -7.25 -11.60 -5.47
C TYR A 341 -6.83 -12.84 -4.71
N ALA A 342 -6.74 -13.98 -5.39
CA ALA A 342 -6.30 -15.23 -4.81
C ALA A 342 -4.77 -15.21 -4.65
N ALA A 343 -4.28 -15.55 -3.46
CA ALA A 343 -2.85 -15.68 -3.22
C ALA A 343 -2.31 -16.95 -3.89
N GLU A 344 -1.26 -16.77 -4.69
CA GLU A 344 -0.45 -17.85 -5.24
C GLU A 344 1.02 -17.62 -4.92
N HIS A 345 1.80 -18.70 -4.95
CA HIS A 345 3.23 -18.64 -4.78
C HIS A 345 3.92 -19.77 -5.55
N ASP A 346 5.21 -19.61 -5.78
CA ASP A 346 6.07 -20.66 -6.31
C ASP A 346 6.38 -21.68 -5.21
N GLY A 347 6.64 -22.93 -5.62
CA GLY A 347 6.54 -24.10 -4.72
C GLY A 347 7.44 -24.06 -3.48
N ASP A 348 8.59 -23.43 -3.58
CA ASP A 348 9.61 -23.32 -2.53
C ASP A 348 9.41 -22.13 -1.58
N ALA A 349 8.70 -21.08 -2.00
CA ALA A 349 8.56 -19.83 -1.23
C ALA A 349 7.53 -19.86 -0.09
N GLY A 350 6.66 -20.87 -0.07
CA GLY A 350 5.59 -21.03 0.91
C GLY A 350 4.48 -19.95 0.87
N PRO A 351 3.30 -20.22 1.44
CA PRO A 351 2.15 -19.32 1.35
C PRO A 351 2.35 -18.06 2.20
N MET A 352 1.79 -16.93 1.73
CA MET A 352 1.70 -15.68 2.51
C MET A 352 0.34 -15.53 3.19
N THR A 353 0.35 -15.08 4.44
CA THR A 353 -0.85 -14.72 5.20
C THR A 353 -1.00 -13.20 5.27
N TYR A 354 -1.94 -12.67 4.48
CA TYR A 354 -2.29 -11.25 4.46
C TYR A 354 -3.02 -10.90 5.75
N SER A 355 -2.30 -10.26 6.68
CA SER A 355 -2.75 -10.01 8.05
C SER A 355 -3.22 -8.58 8.24
N PHE A 356 -2.49 -7.62 7.69
CA PHE A 356 -2.80 -6.19 7.72
C PHE A 356 -2.50 -5.53 6.37
N LEU A 357 -3.09 -4.36 6.10
CA LEU A 357 -3.01 -3.67 4.82
C LEU A 357 -2.90 -2.16 5.04
N SER A 358 -2.15 -1.48 4.18
CA SER A 358 -2.11 -0.02 4.12
C SER A 358 -1.72 0.44 2.72
N LEU A 359 -1.37 1.73 2.57
CA LEU A 359 -0.91 2.31 1.33
C LEU A 359 0.50 2.86 1.45
N ASP A 360 1.19 2.87 0.32
CA ASP A 360 2.35 3.71 0.06
C ASP A 360 2.07 4.61 -1.15
N ARG A 361 1.92 5.91 -0.85
CA ARG A 361 1.71 7.00 -1.82
C ARG A 361 2.93 7.93 -1.93
N GLY A 362 4.06 7.59 -1.30
CA GLY A 362 5.21 8.48 -1.16
C GLY A 362 6.19 8.46 -2.34
N GLY A 363 6.04 7.51 -3.26
CA GLY A 363 6.93 7.34 -4.42
C GLY A 363 6.43 8.05 -5.68
N VAL A 364 7.32 8.23 -6.66
CA VAL A 364 6.93 8.67 -8.01
C VAL A 364 6.28 7.49 -8.75
N GLY A 365 5.21 7.78 -9.49
CA GLY A 365 4.45 6.80 -10.27
C GLY A 365 3.24 6.28 -9.51
N ASP A 366 2.96 4.98 -9.65
CA ASP A 366 1.78 4.36 -9.07
C ASP A 366 1.82 4.33 -7.53
N ASP A 367 0.64 4.48 -6.94
CA ASP A 367 0.39 4.14 -5.53
C ASP A 367 0.49 2.62 -5.34
N HIS A 368 0.85 2.21 -4.13
CA HIS A 368 1.05 0.80 -3.82
C HIS A 368 0.20 0.37 -2.63
N LEU A 369 -0.44 -0.78 -2.77
CA LEU A 369 -1.01 -1.50 -1.64
C LEU A 369 0.13 -2.19 -0.89
N VAL A 370 0.27 -1.87 0.39
CA VAL A 370 1.21 -2.55 1.30
C VAL A 370 0.44 -3.61 2.07
N ALA A 371 1.01 -4.81 2.18
CA ALA A 371 0.47 -5.88 3.00
C ALA A 371 1.56 -6.49 3.87
N GLY A 372 1.18 -7.05 5.01
CA GLY A 372 2.13 -7.78 5.83
C GLY A 372 1.56 -8.99 6.53
N GLU A 373 2.50 -9.80 7.01
CA GLU A 373 2.24 -11.07 7.65
C GLU A 373 2.57 -11.00 9.14
N TYR A 374 1.56 -11.27 9.96
CA TYR A 374 1.73 -11.47 11.37
C TYR A 374 2.43 -12.81 11.64
N GLY A 375 3.38 -12.79 12.56
CA GLY A 375 3.96 -14.00 13.15
C GLY A 375 4.37 -13.77 14.59
N ARG A 376 4.39 -14.84 15.39
CA ARG A 376 5.08 -14.85 16.69
C ARG A 376 6.59 -14.95 16.48
N LYS A 377 7.38 -14.71 17.53
CA LYS A 377 8.85 -14.88 17.48
C LYS A 377 9.23 -16.25 16.91
N GLY A 378 10.04 -16.27 15.85
CA GLY A 378 10.43 -17.48 15.12
C GLY A 378 9.47 -17.90 14.01
N GLY A 379 8.36 -17.18 13.82
CA GLY A 379 7.46 -17.31 12.67
C GLY A 379 7.86 -16.41 11.51
N SER A 380 7.05 -16.41 10.46
CA SER A 380 7.28 -15.56 9.30
C SER A 380 6.80 -14.12 9.55
N HIS A 381 7.60 -13.16 9.06
CA HIS A 381 7.41 -11.72 9.22
C HIS A 381 7.76 -11.06 7.89
N ARG A 382 6.78 -10.94 7.01
CA ARG A 382 6.96 -10.43 5.66
C ARG A 382 6.17 -9.15 5.45
N LEU A 383 6.77 -8.22 4.70
CA LEU A 383 6.11 -7.05 4.13
C LEU A 383 6.18 -7.20 2.61
N ILE A 384 5.11 -6.88 1.91
CA ILE A 384 5.00 -7.00 0.45
C ILE A 384 4.21 -5.83 -0.09
N SER A 385 4.54 -5.35 -1.28
CA SER A 385 3.82 -4.24 -1.92
C SER A 385 3.37 -4.61 -3.33
N TYR A 386 2.20 -4.14 -3.72
CA TYR A 386 1.60 -4.33 -5.06
C TYR A 386 1.24 -2.99 -5.65
N ALA A 387 1.65 -2.72 -6.90
CA ALA A 387 1.24 -1.51 -7.60
C ALA A 387 -0.28 -1.48 -7.80
N ILE A 388 -0.88 -0.32 -7.62
CA ILE A 388 -2.28 -0.03 -7.92
C ILE A 388 -2.33 0.66 -9.28
N ASP A 389 -3.18 0.16 -10.16
CA ASP A 389 -3.45 0.79 -11.45
C ASP A 389 -4.36 2.01 -11.24
N GLY A 390 -3.84 3.20 -11.57
CA GLY A 390 -4.52 4.48 -11.32
C GLY A 390 -5.85 4.65 -12.05
N ASP A 391 -6.05 4.00 -13.20
CA ASP A 391 -7.28 4.11 -13.99
C ASP A 391 -8.41 3.28 -13.39
N THR A 392 -8.08 2.10 -12.87
CA THR A 392 -9.06 1.14 -12.35
C THR A 392 -9.23 1.18 -10.84
N GLY A 393 -8.24 1.69 -10.10
CA GLY A 393 -8.17 1.61 -8.63
C GLY A 393 -8.00 0.19 -8.09
N LEU A 394 -7.61 -0.75 -8.95
CA LEU A 394 -7.37 -2.16 -8.64
C LEU A 394 -5.86 -2.47 -8.70
N LEU A 395 -5.43 -3.65 -8.25
CA LEU A 395 -4.01 -4.00 -8.37
C LEU A 395 -3.62 -4.13 -9.85
N ARG A 396 -2.51 -3.48 -10.22
CA ARG A 396 -1.92 -3.58 -11.55
C ARG A 396 -1.62 -5.03 -11.84
N SER A 397 -2.23 -5.54 -12.90
CA SER A 397 -2.17 -6.95 -13.27
C SER A 397 -1.68 -7.09 -14.72
N ASP A 398 -1.01 -8.20 -15.01
CA ASP A 398 -0.69 -8.57 -16.39
C ASP A 398 -1.95 -8.97 -17.20
N GLY A 399 -1.77 -9.28 -18.48
CA GLY A 399 -2.87 -9.69 -19.36
C GLY A 399 -3.59 -10.98 -18.92
N SER A 400 -3.02 -11.74 -17.97
CA SER A 400 -3.62 -12.94 -17.38
C SER A 400 -4.31 -12.68 -16.03
N GLY A 401 -4.33 -11.42 -15.55
CA GLY A 401 -4.92 -11.04 -14.28
C GLY A 401 -4.03 -11.31 -13.07
N ARG A 402 -2.72 -11.48 -13.26
CA ARG A 402 -1.76 -11.66 -12.16
C ARG A 402 -1.16 -10.31 -11.78
N ALA A 403 -1.36 -9.91 -10.53
CA ALA A 403 -0.64 -8.81 -9.91
C ALA A 403 0.65 -9.33 -9.28
N GLN A 404 1.78 -8.87 -9.82
CA GLN A 404 3.10 -9.16 -9.27
C GLN A 404 3.46 -8.13 -8.20
N PRO A 405 4.04 -8.57 -7.07
CA PRO A 405 4.52 -7.65 -6.06
C PRO A 405 5.73 -6.90 -6.60
N THR A 406 5.83 -5.62 -6.25
CA THR A 406 6.96 -4.78 -6.67
C THR A 406 8.13 -4.93 -5.72
N GLU A 407 7.88 -5.17 -4.44
CA GLU A 407 8.89 -5.43 -3.41
C GLU A 407 8.39 -6.41 -2.37
N MET A 408 9.33 -7.08 -1.72
CA MET A 408 9.07 -8.00 -0.61
C MET A 408 10.27 -7.98 0.34
N HIS A 409 9.98 -7.90 1.63
CA HIS A 409 10.97 -7.87 2.68
C HIS A 409 10.68 -8.97 3.70
N GLU A 410 11.65 -9.87 3.89
CA GLU A 410 11.56 -10.99 4.83
C GLU A 410 12.22 -10.66 6.17
N ARG A 411 11.95 -11.48 7.20
CA ARG A 411 12.59 -11.38 8.52
C ARG A 411 12.39 -10.01 9.19
N GLN A 412 11.18 -9.48 9.07
CA GLN A 412 10.77 -8.21 9.67
C GLN A 412 10.44 -8.35 11.17
N VAL A 413 9.94 -7.28 11.78
CA VAL A 413 9.66 -7.22 13.22
C VAL A 413 8.68 -8.32 13.64
N ALA A 414 8.95 -8.97 14.77
CA ALA A 414 8.05 -9.99 15.31
C ALA A 414 6.77 -9.36 15.88
N ARG A 415 5.63 -10.04 15.78
CA ARG A 415 4.33 -9.59 16.31
C ARG A 415 3.88 -8.23 15.76
N MET A 416 4.24 -7.89 14.52
CA MET A 416 3.65 -6.74 13.82
C MET A 416 2.15 -6.95 13.66
N GLN A 417 1.37 -5.92 13.94
CA GLN A 417 -0.08 -5.93 13.72
C GLN A 417 -0.52 -4.99 12.59
N GLY A 418 0.31 -4.01 12.24
CA GLY A 418 0.10 -3.06 11.16
C GLY A 418 1.42 -2.54 10.63
N ALA A 419 1.40 -2.06 9.38
CA ALA A 419 2.52 -1.39 8.74
C ALA A 419 1.99 -0.35 7.77
N VAL A 420 2.58 0.86 7.73
CA VAL A 420 2.26 1.90 6.75
C VAL A 420 3.53 2.62 6.30
N VAL A 421 3.54 3.12 5.08
CA VAL A 421 4.61 4.00 4.58
C VAL A 421 4.11 5.45 4.63
N ALA A 422 4.75 6.26 5.47
CA ALA A 422 4.44 7.68 5.65
C ALA A 422 5.71 8.49 5.45
N ASP A 423 5.68 9.47 4.54
CA ASP A 423 6.83 10.31 4.16
C ASP A 423 8.10 9.50 3.85
N GLY A 424 7.95 8.39 3.11
CA GLY A 424 9.04 7.49 2.72
C GLY A 424 9.63 6.65 3.87
N ARG A 425 8.94 6.59 5.02
CA ARG A 425 9.34 5.81 6.19
C ARG A 425 8.30 4.74 6.50
N TRP A 426 8.78 3.55 6.82
CA TRP A 426 7.94 2.48 7.31
C TRP A 426 7.66 2.69 8.80
N VAL A 427 6.38 2.65 9.16
CA VAL A 427 5.89 2.72 10.52
C VAL A 427 5.11 1.46 10.85
N LEU A 428 5.51 0.75 11.90
CA LEU A 428 4.91 -0.52 12.30
C LEU A 428 4.34 -0.43 13.71
N THR A 429 3.18 -1.04 13.92
CA THR A 429 2.63 -1.30 15.26
C THR A 429 2.94 -2.75 15.66
N SER A 430 3.27 -2.95 16.93
CA SER A 430 3.48 -4.30 17.48
C SER A 430 2.78 -4.48 18.81
N SER A 431 2.05 -5.59 18.95
CA SER A 431 1.34 -5.93 20.18
C SER A 431 2.19 -6.80 21.10
N ASN A 432 2.23 -6.42 22.38
CA ASN A 432 2.87 -7.19 23.44
C ASN A 432 1.89 -8.13 24.17
N GLY A 433 0.62 -8.15 23.76
CA GLY A 433 -0.45 -8.93 24.38
C GLY A 433 -1.35 -8.10 25.29
N GLU A 434 -2.39 -8.74 25.82
CA GLU A 434 -3.40 -8.08 26.64
C GLU A 434 -2.81 -7.49 27.93
N GLY A 435 -3.13 -6.23 28.21
CA GLY A 435 -2.69 -5.51 29.40
C GLY A 435 -1.27 -4.95 29.32
N LEU A 436 -0.53 -5.26 28.26
CA LEU A 436 0.81 -4.73 28.04
C LEU A 436 0.77 -3.63 26.96
N PRO A 437 1.45 -2.48 27.18
CA PRO A 437 1.63 -1.45 26.16
C PRO A 437 2.32 -2.00 24.91
N GLY A 438 1.90 -1.54 23.73
CA GLY A 438 2.52 -1.92 22.46
C GLY A 438 3.71 -1.06 22.07
N ASP A 439 4.38 -1.43 20.98
CA ASP A 439 5.55 -0.73 20.47
C ASP A 439 5.30 -0.11 19.10
N LEU A 440 5.89 1.05 18.87
CA LEU A 440 5.96 1.71 17.56
C LEU A 440 7.37 1.51 16.97
N TRP A 441 7.45 1.15 15.69
CA TRP A 441 8.72 0.97 15.00
C TRP A 441 8.79 1.88 13.80
N ILE A 442 9.90 2.59 13.61
CA ILE A 442 10.06 3.55 12.52
C ILE A 442 11.40 3.34 11.83
N GLY A 443 11.39 3.30 10.50
CA GLY A 443 12.62 3.20 9.72
C GLY A 443 12.38 2.67 8.32
N ARG A 444 13.20 1.69 7.94
CA ARG A 444 13.11 0.98 6.66
C ARG A 444 13.17 -0.53 6.93
N PRO A 445 12.67 -1.38 6.02
CA PRO A 445 12.75 -2.82 6.17
C PRO A 445 14.17 -3.27 6.49
N GLY A 446 14.32 -4.11 7.52
CA GLY A 446 15.62 -4.55 8.05
C GLY A 446 16.36 -3.56 8.97
N ARG A 447 15.96 -2.29 9.04
CA ARG A 447 16.56 -1.26 9.91
C ARG A 447 15.49 -0.37 10.54
N PHE A 448 14.94 -0.83 11.66
CA PHE A 448 13.94 -0.11 12.44
C PHE A 448 14.47 0.37 13.79
N THR A 449 14.05 1.57 14.17
CA THR A 449 14.14 2.08 15.54
C THR A 449 12.88 1.66 16.30
N ARG A 450 13.06 1.06 17.49
CA ARG A 450 11.96 0.67 18.37
C ARG A 450 11.66 1.75 19.41
N HIS A 451 10.43 2.21 19.45
CA HIS A 451 9.87 3.02 20.53
C HIS A 451 9.02 2.11 21.42
N ARG A 452 9.57 1.72 22.56
CA ARG A 452 9.01 0.67 23.41
C ARG A 452 7.87 1.20 24.29
N GLY A 453 6.74 0.50 24.29
CA GLY A 453 5.65 0.74 25.23
C GLY A 453 4.91 2.07 25.04
N VAL A 454 5.06 2.69 23.86
CA VAL A 454 4.47 4.01 23.56
C VAL A 454 3.04 3.91 23.02
N LEU A 455 2.62 2.73 22.56
CA LEU A 455 1.27 2.47 22.07
C LEU A 455 0.35 1.90 23.17
N PRO A 456 -0.97 2.06 23.05
CA PRO A 456 -1.92 1.43 23.98
C PRO A 456 -1.83 -0.10 23.92
N THR A 457 -2.53 -0.79 24.82
CA THR A 457 -2.55 -2.26 24.81
C THR A 457 -3.34 -2.82 23.64
N GLY A 458 -2.80 -3.87 23.02
CA GLY A 458 -3.37 -4.51 21.83
C GLY A 458 -3.57 -3.58 20.64
N PRO A 459 -2.54 -2.81 20.21
CA PRO A 459 -2.63 -2.01 19.01
C PRO A 459 -2.69 -2.94 17.80
N GLU A 460 -3.56 -2.62 16.84
CA GLU A 460 -3.72 -3.40 15.61
C GLU A 460 -3.21 -2.61 14.39
N ASP A 461 -3.96 -2.62 13.28
CA ASP A 461 -3.53 -2.02 12.02
C ASP A 461 -3.31 -0.50 12.13
N ILE A 462 -2.62 0.07 11.13
CA ILE A 462 -2.24 1.49 11.11
C ILE A 462 -2.37 2.07 9.70
N THR A 463 -2.85 3.31 9.60
CA THR A 463 -2.96 4.06 8.34
C THR A 463 -2.38 5.48 8.47
N TRP A 464 -2.15 6.14 7.33
CA TRP A 464 -1.53 7.46 7.20
C TRP A 464 -2.52 8.51 6.68
N LEU A 465 -2.64 9.61 7.41
CA LEU A 465 -3.48 10.76 7.10
C LEU A 465 -2.56 11.96 6.76
N PRO A 466 -2.12 12.12 5.50
CA PRO A 466 -1.12 13.12 5.12
C PRO A 466 -1.55 14.56 5.40
N GLN A 467 -2.84 14.88 5.22
CA GLN A 467 -3.37 16.25 5.37
C GLN A 467 -3.16 16.82 6.78
N ARG A 468 -3.27 15.98 7.82
CA ARG A 468 -3.05 16.37 9.22
C ARG A 468 -1.68 15.92 9.74
N ARG A 469 -0.87 15.25 8.91
CA ARG A 469 0.39 14.61 9.31
C ARG A 469 0.22 13.63 10.48
N GLN A 470 -0.84 12.82 10.42
CA GLN A 470 -1.20 11.90 11.50
C GLN A 470 -1.22 10.46 11.04
N LEU A 471 -0.78 9.56 11.93
CA LEU A 471 -1.06 8.13 11.79
C LEU A 471 -2.30 7.79 12.60
N TRP A 472 -3.07 6.81 12.15
CA TRP A 472 -4.29 6.37 12.83
C TRP A 472 -4.27 4.87 13.06
N SER A 473 -4.63 4.44 14.27
CA SER A 473 -4.66 3.03 14.67
C SER A 473 -5.85 2.74 15.60
N LEU A 474 -6.01 1.47 15.98
CA LEU A 474 -7.06 1.02 16.89
C LEU A 474 -6.58 -0.09 17.83
N THR A 475 -7.38 -0.43 18.84
CA THR A 475 -7.10 -1.54 19.76
C THR A 475 -8.20 -2.58 19.86
N GLU A 476 -7.82 -3.85 20.11
CA GLU A 476 -8.75 -4.99 20.00
C GLU A 476 -9.43 -5.45 21.31
N TRP A 477 -8.82 -5.18 22.47
CA TRP A 477 -9.22 -5.83 23.73
C TRP A 477 -10.53 -5.27 24.32
N PRO A 478 -11.48 -6.12 24.73
CA PRO A 478 -12.71 -5.69 25.38
C PRO A 478 -12.46 -4.73 26.56
N GLY A 479 -13.27 -3.67 26.66
CA GLY A 479 -13.14 -2.61 27.69
C GLY A 479 -11.95 -1.68 27.48
N ARG A 480 -11.14 -1.89 26.43
CA ARG A 480 -9.94 -1.12 26.08
C ARG A 480 -9.85 -0.98 24.57
N ARG A 481 -10.97 -0.61 23.94
CA ARG A 481 -11.09 -0.44 22.49
C ARG A 481 -11.13 1.03 22.14
N TRP A 482 -10.09 1.46 21.44
CA TRP A 482 -9.97 2.82 20.97
C TRP A 482 -9.74 2.85 19.46
N VAL A 483 -10.11 3.97 18.85
CA VAL A 483 -9.59 4.44 17.56
C VAL A 483 -8.87 5.75 17.86
N TYR A 484 -7.62 5.89 17.45
CA TYR A 484 -6.77 6.97 17.95
C TYR A 484 -5.76 7.45 16.91
N ALA A 485 -5.45 8.75 17.01
CA ALA A 485 -4.46 9.44 16.20
C ALA A 485 -3.10 9.49 16.90
N ILE A 486 -2.03 9.54 16.11
CA ILE A 486 -0.64 9.72 16.53
C ILE A 486 -0.06 10.85 15.68
N GLU A 487 0.45 11.89 16.32
CA GLU A 487 1.13 13.01 15.63
C GLU A 487 2.48 12.55 15.06
N ALA A 488 2.58 12.40 13.73
CA ALA A 488 3.76 11.76 13.13
C ALA A 488 5.04 12.58 13.28
N ASP A 489 4.93 13.92 13.29
CA ASP A 489 6.09 14.82 13.42
C ASP A 489 6.86 14.62 14.72
N ARG A 490 6.17 14.24 15.81
CA ARG A 490 6.82 13.92 17.09
C ARG A 490 7.79 12.74 16.97
N TRP A 491 7.52 11.82 16.04
CA TRP A 491 8.27 10.57 15.89
C TRP A 491 9.22 10.60 14.69
N PHE A 492 8.90 11.37 13.66
CA PHE A 492 9.75 11.48 12.47
C PHE A 492 10.94 12.43 12.69
N ALA A 493 10.87 13.32 13.68
CA ALA A 493 11.93 14.28 13.98
C ALA A 493 13.17 13.68 14.69
N LEU A 494 13.22 12.38 14.97
CA LEU A 494 14.33 11.78 15.74
C LEU A 494 15.56 11.44 14.86
N ARG A 495 16.35 12.50 14.68
CA ARG A 495 17.81 12.67 14.44
C ARG A 495 18.46 12.20 13.13
N ARG A 496 19.04 13.20 12.44
CA ARG A 496 20.20 13.13 11.54
C ARG A 496 21.37 12.38 12.18
#